data_AF-A0A6J7VPG1-F1
#
_entry.id   AF-A0A6J7VPG1-F1
#
_cell.length_a   1.000
_cell.length_b   1.000
_cell.length_c   1.000
_cell.angle_alpha   90.00
_cell.angle_beta   90.00
_cell.angle_gamma   90.00
#
_symmetry.space_group_name_H-M   'P 1'
#
loop_
_entity.id
_entity.type
_entity.pdbx_description
1 polymer ?
#
loop_
_entity_poly.entity_id
_entity_poly.type
_entity_poly.pdbx_seq_one_letter_code
_entity_poly.pdbx_strand_id
1 'polypeptide(L)'
;MSNLPINSPIKGPGLTKPGVIVLQFLVIFLFQAVELLFRSSLGIITAMAIWIAFFGAIYLGRVGTLYVAAVSPPISLLISSLILMPTIGGGSLVPTKLLLDLVSGLAAISFYLLSGAAITWFLWFKKERDRTDSATY
;
A
#
# COMPACT_ATOMS: atom_id res chain seq x y z
N MET A 1 38.99 -27.32 8.78
CA MET A 1 38.56 -26.07 8.12
C MET A 1 37.45 -25.47 8.98
N SER A 2 37.68 -24.28 9.52
CA SER A 2 36.82 -23.61 10.50
C SER A 2 35.47 -23.23 9.91
N ASN A 3 34.39 -23.85 10.41
CA ASN A 3 33.03 -23.34 10.26
C ASN A 3 32.89 -22.07 11.11
N LEU A 4 33.31 -20.93 10.55
CA LEU A 4 32.92 -19.64 11.11
C LEU A 4 31.41 -19.48 10.87
N PRO A 5 30.60 -19.28 11.91
CA PRO A 5 29.22 -18.90 11.71
C PRO A 5 29.26 -17.53 11.05
N ILE A 6 29.06 -17.49 9.73
CA ILE A 6 28.80 -16.24 9.03
C ILE A 6 27.59 -15.65 9.73
N ASN A 7 27.86 -14.59 10.48
CA ASN A 7 26.89 -13.72 11.12
C ASN A 7 25.87 -13.36 10.04
N SER A 8 24.76 -14.10 10.02
CA SER A 8 23.61 -13.77 9.20
C SER A 8 23.30 -12.31 9.55
N PRO A 9 23.40 -11.36 8.59
CA PRO A 9 23.19 -9.96 8.92
C PRO A 9 21.88 -9.88 9.66
N ILE A 10 21.93 -9.40 10.90
CA ILE A 10 20.77 -9.24 11.76
C ILE A 10 19.80 -8.36 10.98
N LYS A 11 18.88 -8.98 10.25
CA LYS A 11 17.75 -8.30 9.65
C LYS A 11 17.00 -7.77 10.86
N GLY A 12 17.11 -6.46 11.08
CA GLY A 12 16.36 -5.78 12.13
C GLY A 12 14.89 -6.18 12.05
N PRO A 13 14.15 -6.18 13.17
CA PRO A 13 12.74 -6.52 13.17
C PRO A 13 12.03 -5.76 12.05
N GLY A 14 11.45 -6.48 11.10
CA GLY A 14 10.75 -5.86 9.96
C GLY A 14 9.67 -4.90 10.45
N LEU A 15 9.16 -4.06 9.54
CA LEU A 15 8.16 -3.03 9.84
C LEU A 15 6.98 -3.61 10.62
N THR A 16 6.60 -2.92 11.68
CA THR A 16 5.42 -3.25 12.50
C THR A 16 4.14 -2.95 11.72
N LYS A 17 3.00 -3.48 12.18
CA LYS A 17 1.67 -3.19 11.60
C LYS A 17 1.42 -1.69 11.37
N PRO A 18 1.60 -0.79 12.38
CA PRO A 18 1.42 0.64 12.15
C PRO A 18 2.48 1.22 11.20
N GLY A 19 3.72 0.73 11.23
CA GLY A 19 4.77 1.19 10.32
C GLY A 19 4.44 0.92 8.84
N VAL A 20 3.84 -0.23 8.53
CA VAL A 20 3.37 -0.55 7.18
C VAL A 20 2.29 0.42 6.71
N ILE A 21 1.32 0.73 7.57
CA ILE A 21 0.22 1.66 7.25
C ILE A 21 0.78 3.04 6.94
N VAL A 22 1.69 3.55 7.79
CA VAL A 22 2.30 4.87 7.60
C VAL A 22 3.12 4.91 6.31
N LEU A 23 3.92 3.88 6.03
CA LEU A 23 4.72 3.80 4.81
C LEU A 23 3.84 3.89 3.56
N GLN A 24 2.79 3.07 3.49
CA GLN A 24 1.92 3.05 2.32
C GLN A 24 1.13 4.35 2.17
N PHE A 25 0.63 4.90 3.28
CA PHE A 25 -0.04 6.19 3.27
C PHE A 25 0.89 7.28 2.74
N LEU A 26 2.12 7.37 3.25
CA LEU A 26 3.07 8.41 2.86
C LEU A 26 3.44 8.29 1.38
N VAL A 27 3.71 7.08 0.90
CA VAL A 27 4.01 6.84 -0.53
C VAL A 27 2.83 7.27 -1.41
N ILE A 28 1.62 6.78 -1.13
CA ILE A 28 0.45 7.12 -1.94
C ILE A 28 0.16 8.61 -1.86
N PHE A 29 0.22 9.20 -0.67
CA PHE A 29 -0.06 10.62 -0.44
C PHE A 29 0.88 11.54 -1.21
N LEU A 30 2.19 11.29 -1.17
CA LEU A 30 3.16 12.15 -1.87
C LEU A 30 3.00 12.07 -3.38
N PHE A 31 2.92 10.85 -3.95
CA PHE A 31 2.79 10.69 -5.39
C PHE A 31 1.44 11.19 -5.92
N GLN A 32 0.37 10.97 -5.15
CA GLN A 32 -0.95 11.50 -5.47
C GLN A 32 -0.97 13.03 -5.41
N ALA A 33 -0.34 13.65 -4.41
CA ALA A 33 -0.26 15.11 -4.29
C ALA A 33 0.48 15.72 -5.48
N VAL A 34 1.61 15.12 -5.85
CA VAL A 34 2.37 15.53 -7.04
C VAL A 34 1.52 15.37 -8.30
N GLU A 35 0.84 14.25 -8.48
CA GLU A 35 0.02 14.04 -9.68
C GLU A 35 -1.18 14.99 -9.75
N LEU A 36 -1.85 15.28 -8.64
CA LEU A 36 -2.93 16.27 -8.59
C LEU A 36 -2.44 17.70 -8.89
N LEU A 37 -1.25 18.06 -8.43
CA LEU A 37 -0.65 19.38 -8.72
C LEU A 37 -0.43 19.59 -10.22
N PHE A 38 0.00 18.56 -10.95
CA PHE A 38 0.34 18.67 -12.37
C PHE A 38 -0.80 18.33 -13.34
N ARG A 39 -1.70 17.41 -12.97
CA ARG A 39 -2.71 16.85 -13.87
C ARG A 39 -4.15 17.05 -13.39
N SER A 40 -4.36 17.60 -12.19
CA SER A 40 -5.68 17.79 -11.55
C SER A 40 -6.56 16.52 -11.48
N SER A 41 -5.98 15.35 -11.74
CA SER A 41 -6.69 14.08 -11.84
C SER A 41 -5.75 12.93 -11.47
N LEU A 42 -6.33 11.84 -10.98
CA LEU A 42 -5.61 10.63 -10.63
C LEU A 42 -5.19 9.87 -11.90
N GLY A 43 -3.94 9.40 -11.94
CA GLY A 43 -3.38 8.82 -13.14
C GLY A 43 -2.36 7.72 -12.88
N ILE A 44 -1.51 7.52 -13.90
CA ILE A 44 -0.54 6.43 -13.94
C ILE A 44 0.53 6.54 -12.83
N ILE A 45 0.81 7.76 -12.34
CA ILE A 45 1.83 7.97 -11.31
C ILE A 45 1.31 7.42 -9.97
N THR A 46 0.07 7.74 -9.61
CA THR A 46 -0.58 7.17 -8.42
C THR A 46 -0.73 5.66 -8.53
N ALA A 47 -1.07 5.15 -9.72
CA ALA A 47 -1.15 3.72 -9.98
C ALA A 47 0.19 3.01 -9.71
N MET A 48 1.30 3.61 -10.13
CA MET A 48 2.64 3.07 -9.87
C MET A 48 3.04 3.16 -8.40
N ALA A 49 2.70 4.26 -7.74
CA ALA A 49 2.92 4.44 -6.32
C ALA A 49 2.22 3.36 -5.48
N ILE A 50 1.02 2.93 -5.89
CA ILE A 50 0.29 1.84 -5.22
C ILE A 50 1.04 0.52 -5.32
N TRP A 51 1.54 0.14 -6.49
CA TRP A 51 2.35 -1.08 -6.61
C TRP A 51 3.62 -1.01 -5.78
N ILE A 52 4.29 0.14 -5.77
CA ILE A 52 5.47 0.37 -4.91
C ILE A 52 5.08 0.26 -3.43
N ALA A 53 3.93 0.79 -3.02
CA ALA A 53 3.43 0.70 -1.65
C ALA A 53 3.11 -0.74 -1.24
N PHE A 54 2.46 -1.53 -2.11
CA PHE A 54 2.24 -2.97 -1.90
C PHE A 54 3.57 -3.71 -1.77
N PHE A 55 4.47 -3.55 -2.74
CA PHE A 55 5.75 -4.25 -2.74
C PHE A 55 6.64 -3.85 -1.56
N GLY A 56 6.74 -2.56 -1.27
CA GLY A 56 7.50 -2.04 -0.13
C GLY A 56 6.99 -2.59 1.19
N ALA A 57 5.66 -2.69 1.36
CA ALA A 57 5.07 -3.27 2.55
C ALA A 57 5.29 -4.78 2.69
N ILE A 58 5.24 -5.53 1.59
CA ILE A 58 5.53 -6.98 1.59
C ILE A 58 7.01 -7.22 1.91
N TYR A 59 7.91 -6.43 1.33
CA TYR A 59 9.36 -6.61 1.46
C TYR A 59 9.89 -6.17 2.83
N LEU A 60 9.43 -5.01 3.34
CA LEU A 60 9.89 -4.45 4.60
C LEU A 60 9.10 -4.97 5.80
N GLY A 61 7.88 -5.49 5.60
CA GLY A 61 6.97 -5.91 6.65
C GLY A 61 7.40 -7.18 7.40
N ARG A 62 7.16 -7.21 8.71
CA ARG A 62 7.36 -8.41 9.54
C ARG A 62 6.29 -9.48 9.25
N VAL A 63 6.59 -10.74 9.56
CA VAL A 63 5.59 -11.82 9.58
C VAL A 63 4.35 -11.40 10.40
N GLY A 64 3.17 -11.45 9.77
CA GLY A 64 1.91 -10.98 10.35
C GLY A 64 1.47 -9.57 9.93
N THR A 65 2.25 -8.85 9.13
CA THR A 65 1.83 -7.55 8.55
C THR A 65 1.21 -7.64 7.17
N LEU A 66 1.27 -8.81 6.51
CA LEU A 66 0.75 -9.01 5.14
C LEU A 66 -0.75 -8.72 5.03
N TYR A 67 -1.55 -9.12 6.03
CA TYR A 67 -2.98 -8.77 6.08
C TYR A 67 -3.19 -7.26 6.05
N VAL A 68 -2.44 -6.53 6.89
CA VAL A 68 -2.50 -5.07 6.96
C VAL A 68 -2.05 -4.49 5.62
N ALA A 69 -0.96 -5.00 5.04
CA ALA A 69 -0.41 -4.54 3.76
C ALA A 69 -1.40 -4.71 2.59
N ALA A 70 -2.32 -5.67 2.65
CA ALA A 70 -3.32 -5.88 1.61
C ALA A 70 -4.45 -4.84 1.64
N VAL A 71 -4.87 -4.44 2.84
CA VAL A 71 -6.03 -3.53 3.06
C VAL A 71 -5.64 -2.07 3.23
N SER A 72 -4.38 -1.79 3.57
CA SER A 72 -3.93 -0.41 3.81
C SER A 72 -3.86 0.44 2.54
N PRO A 73 -3.46 -0.04 1.34
CA PRO A 73 -3.40 0.84 0.16
C PRO A 73 -4.76 1.42 -0.26
N PRO A 74 -5.86 0.65 -0.29
CA PRO A 74 -7.20 1.21 -0.53
C PRO A 74 -7.60 2.30 0.49
N ILE A 75 -7.33 2.08 1.77
CA ILE A 75 -7.67 3.01 2.85
C ILE A 75 -6.82 4.27 2.75
N SER A 76 -5.52 4.10 2.52
CA SER A 76 -4.56 5.18 2.33
C SER A 76 -4.93 6.07 1.15
N LEU A 77 -5.32 5.48 0.02
CA LEU A 77 -5.74 6.21 -1.16
C LEU A 77 -7.04 7.00 -0.93
N LEU A 78 -8.00 6.40 -0.22
CA LEU A 78 -9.24 7.08 0.15
C LEU A 78 -8.97 8.30 1.04
N ILE A 79 -8.20 8.13 2.11
CA ILE A 79 -7.83 9.23 3.01
C ILE A 79 -7.04 10.32 2.28
N SER A 80 -6.07 9.92 1.46
CA SER A 80 -5.27 10.83 0.64
C SER A 80 -6.15 11.63 -0.33
N SER A 81 -7.12 11.00 -0.99
CA SER A 81 -8.06 11.67 -1.91
C SER A 81 -8.98 12.65 -1.21
N LEU A 82 -9.51 12.29 -0.04
CA LEU A 82 -10.34 13.18 0.77
C LEU A 82 -9.59 14.45 1.20
N ILE A 83 -8.27 14.36 1.43
CA ILE A 83 -7.44 15.50 1.81
C ILE A 83 -7.03 16.31 0.57
N LEU A 84 -6.51 15.66 -0.47
CA LEU A 84 -5.85 16.34 -1.59
C LEU A 84 -6.82 16.90 -2.63
N MET A 85 -7.96 16.24 -2.90
CA MET A 85 -8.93 16.73 -3.89
C MET A 85 -9.52 18.11 -3.53
N PRO A 86 -9.98 18.39 -2.30
CA PRO A 86 -10.49 19.70 -1.95
C PRO A 86 -9.39 20.76 -1.73
N THR A 87 -8.16 20.37 -1.36
CA THR A 87 -7.07 21.32 -1.09
C THR A 87 -6.29 21.70 -2.36
N ILE A 88 -6.03 20.73 -3.24
CA ILE A 88 -5.10 20.89 -4.37
C ILE A 88 -5.83 20.75 -5.71
N GLY A 89 -6.90 19.95 -5.78
CA GLY A 89 -7.61 19.64 -7.02
C GLY A 89 -8.49 20.77 -7.58
N GLY A 90 -8.51 21.95 -6.95
CA GLY A 90 -9.25 23.12 -7.44
C GLY A 90 -10.79 23.00 -7.41
N GLY A 91 -11.34 21.89 -6.90
CA GLY A 91 -12.77 21.69 -6.76
C GLY A 91 -13.31 22.44 -5.54
N SER A 92 -14.32 23.29 -5.75
CA SER A 92 -15.15 23.80 -4.64
C SER A 92 -15.60 22.64 -3.74
N LEU A 93 -15.78 22.91 -2.44
CA LEU A 93 -16.27 21.99 -1.40
C LEU A 93 -17.72 21.53 -1.62
N VAL A 94 -18.06 21.14 -2.84
CA VAL A 94 -19.33 20.55 -3.23
C VAL A 94 -19.16 19.04 -3.08
N PRO A 95 -19.78 18.42 -2.06
CA PRO A 95 -19.56 17.01 -1.74
C PRO A 95 -19.83 16.08 -2.94
N THR A 96 -20.82 16.44 -3.77
CA THR A 96 -21.20 15.66 -4.96
C THR A 96 -20.10 15.60 -6.03
N LYS A 97 -19.37 16.69 -6.27
CA LYS A 97 -18.28 16.71 -7.25
C LYS A 97 -17.06 15.97 -6.71
N LEU A 98 -16.75 16.17 -5.42
CA LEU A 98 -15.66 15.46 -4.76
C LEU A 98 -15.89 13.94 -4.77
N LEU A 99 -17.11 13.48 -4.45
CA LEU A 99 -17.47 12.07 -4.52
C LEU A 99 -17.38 11.51 -5.93
N LEU A 100 -17.81 12.27 -6.95
CA LEU A 100 -17.72 11.85 -8.35
C LEU A 100 -16.26 11.72 -8.81
N ASP A 101 -15.41 12.70 -8.49
CA ASP A 101 -13.99 12.68 -8.84
C ASP A 101 -13.24 11.58 -8.07
N LEU A 102 -13.62 11.31 -6.83
CA LEU A 102 -13.11 10.19 -6.03
C LEU A 102 -13.48 8.85 -6.65
N VAL A 103 -14.75 8.62 -6.99
CA VAL A 103 -15.20 7.35 -7.60
C VAL A 103 -14.59 7.16 -8.98
N SER A 104 -14.52 8.22 -9.79
CA SER A 104 -13.88 8.21 -11.12
C SER A 104 -12.40 7.85 -11.02
N GLY A 105 -11.67 8.50 -10.11
CA GLY A 105 -10.28 8.21 -9.86
C GLY A 105 -10.05 6.81 -9.28
N LEU A 106 -10.89 6.36 -8.36
CA LEU A 106 -10.81 5.00 -7.82
C LEU A 106 -11.08 3.95 -8.89
N ALA A 107 -12.03 4.20 -9.80
CA ALA A 107 -12.30 3.32 -10.94
C ALA A 107 -11.08 3.21 -11.86
N ALA A 108 -10.41 4.32 -12.16
CA ALA A 108 -9.21 4.34 -13.00
C ALA A 108 -8.06 3.51 -12.43
N ILE A 109 -7.96 3.41 -11.09
CA ILE A 109 -6.84 2.78 -10.39
C ILE A 109 -7.22 1.41 -9.82
N SER A 110 -8.49 1.02 -9.91
CA SER A 110 -9.06 -0.20 -9.34
C SER A 110 -8.28 -1.46 -9.72
N PHE A 111 -7.85 -1.58 -10.98
CA PHE A 111 -7.03 -2.69 -11.45
C PHE A 111 -5.71 -2.84 -10.68
N TYR A 112 -5.05 -1.73 -10.36
CA TYR A 112 -3.78 -1.72 -9.63
C TYR A 112 -3.97 -2.09 -8.15
N LEU A 113 -5.08 -1.64 -7.56
CA LEU A 113 -5.47 -2.02 -6.20
C LEU A 113 -5.81 -3.51 -6.12
N LEU A 114 -6.62 -4.01 -7.05
CA LEU A 114 -7.04 -5.42 -7.09
C LEU A 114 -5.86 -6.35 -7.33
N SER A 115 -4.98 -6.04 -8.29
CA SER A 115 -3.79 -6.84 -8.57
C SER A 115 -2.83 -6.88 -7.38
N GLY A 116 -2.51 -5.74 -6.76
CA GLY A 116 -1.65 -5.69 -5.58
C GLY A 116 -2.25 -6.38 -4.36
N ALA A 117 -3.56 -6.22 -4.11
CA ALA A 117 -4.26 -6.87 -3.02
C ALA A 117 -4.31 -8.39 -3.21
N ALA A 118 -4.61 -8.87 -4.42
CA ALA A 118 -4.66 -10.30 -4.74
C ALA A 118 -3.31 -10.99 -4.48
N ILE A 119 -2.19 -10.37 -4.91
CA ILE A 119 -0.85 -10.88 -4.66
C ILE A 119 -0.54 -10.92 -3.16
N THR A 120 -0.86 -9.84 -2.44
CA THR A 120 -0.58 -9.75 -1.00
C THR A 120 -1.37 -10.78 -0.20
N TRP A 121 -2.65 -10.97 -0.53
CA TRP A 121 -3.49 -12.01 0.04
C TRP A 121 -2.99 -13.41 -0.28
N PHE A 122 -2.59 -13.67 -1.53
CA PHE A 122 -2.02 -14.96 -1.92
C PHE A 122 -0.77 -15.31 -1.10
N LEU A 123 0.13 -14.34 -0.91
CA LEU A 123 1.32 -14.51 -0.07
C LEU A 123 0.97 -14.74 1.40
N TRP A 124 -0.07 -14.07 1.91
CA TRP A 124 -0.56 -14.29 3.27
C TRP A 124 -1.11 -15.70 3.45
N PHE A 125 -1.98 -16.17 2.54
CA PHE A 125 -2.55 -17.53 2.59
C PHE A 125 -1.46 -18.61 2.53
N LYS A 126 -0.47 -18.44 1.64
CA LYS A 126 0.65 -19.39 1.56
C LYS A 126 1.42 -19.44 2.89
N LYS A 127 1.66 -18.29 3.49
CA LYS A 127 2.39 -18.19 4.76
C LYS A 127 1.60 -18.75 5.95
N GLU A 128 0.29 -18.60 5.96
CA GLU A 128 -0.56 -19.18 7.00
C GLU A 128 -0.58 -20.70 6.90
N ARG A 129 -0.61 -21.24 5.67
CA ARG A 129 -0.47 -22.68 5.42
C ARG A 129 0.87 -23.24 5.93
N ASP A 130 1.99 -22.60 5.59
CA ASP A 130 3.32 -23.04 6.03
C ASP A 130 3.44 -23.05 7.58
N ARG A 131 2.72 -22.13 8.26
CA ARG A 131 2.67 -22.04 9.72
C ARG A 131 1.85 -23.17 10.36
N THR A 132 0.79 -23.63 9.70
CA THR A 132 -0.01 -24.77 10.17
C THR A 132 0.78 -26.08 10.08
N ASP A 133 1.51 -26.29 8.98
CA ASP A 133 2.30 -27.51 8.77
C ASP A 133 3.44 -27.63 9.80
N SER A 134 4.05 -26.51 10.19
CA SER A 134 5.13 -26.47 11.19
C SER A 134 4.67 -26.58 12.65
N ALA A 135 3.37 -26.47 12.93
CA ALA A 135 2.81 -26.66 14.27
C ALA A 135 2.37 -28.11 14.55
N THR A 136 2.41 -28.97 13.53
CA THR A 136 1.93 -30.36 13.58
C THR A 136 3.07 -31.38 13.74
N TYR A 137 4.31 -30.91 13.81
CA TYR A 137 5.53 -31.69 14.09
C TYR A 137 6.26 -31.14 15.31
#